data_AF-A0A0P7AK47-F1
#
_entry.id   AF-A0A0P7AK47-F1
#
_cell.length_a   1.000
_cell.length_b   1.000
_cell.length_c   1.000
_cell.angle_alpha   90.00
_cell.angle_beta   90.00
_cell.angle_gamma   90.00
#
_symmetry.space_group_name_H-M   'P 1'
#
loop_
_entity.id
_entity.type
_entity.pdbx_description
1 polymer ?
#
loop_
_entity_poly.entity_id
_entity_poly.type
_entity_poly.pdbx_seq_one_letter_code
_entity_poly.pdbx_strand_id
1 'polypeptide(L)'
;MQPLELTLIVAATRTMGIGANGGMPWTGLRKEMQYFARVTTRLPPQAPSTAVNAVIMGRKTWDSIPAKFRPLKDRLQREEALNQLEAFTYKVRDLLEGEAFIEASTEKERVKLADQ
;
A
#
# COMPACT_ATOMS: atom_id res chain seq x y z
N MET A 1 5.78 -24.66 -5.52
CA MET A 1 5.46 -23.29 -5.99
C MET A 1 6.75 -22.64 -6.44
N GLN A 2 6.79 -21.99 -7.61
CA GLN A 2 7.94 -21.15 -7.95
C GLN A 2 8.00 -19.98 -6.95
N PRO A 3 9.19 -19.57 -6.49
CA PRO A 3 9.33 -18.43 -5.60
C PRO A 3 8.82 -17.16 -6.29
N LEU A 4 8.03 -16.37 -5.55
CA LEU A 4 7.58 -15.06 -6.00
C LEU A 4 8.78 -14.11 -6.05
N GLU A 5 9.20 -13.73 -7.25
CA GLU A 5 10.25 -12.74 -7.45
C GLU A 5 9.66 -11.33 -7.29
N LEU A 6 10.22 -10.55 -6.37
CA LEU A 6 9.88 -9.15 -6.17
C LEU A 6 10.98 -8.26 -6.74
N THR A 7 10.58 -7.31 -7.59
CA THR A 7 11.50 -6.30 -8.13
C THR A 7 11.33 -5.01 -7.37
N LEU A 8 12.43 -4.48 -6.83
CA LEU A 8 12.46 -3.14 -6.25
C LEU A 8 12.72 -2.10 -7.36
N ILE A 9 11.91 -1.05 -7.40
CA ILE A 9 12.11 0.10 -8.26
C ILE A 9 12.26 1.36 -7.41
N VAL A 10 13.37 2.07 -7.57
CA VAL A 10 13.72 3.22 -6.74
C VAL A 10 14.51 4.26 -7.54
N ALA A 11 14.21 5.53 -7.30
CA ALA A 11 15.09 6.65 -7.66
C ALA A 11 15.71 7.18 -6.37
N ALA A 12 17.03 7.36 -6.36
CA ALA A 12 17.76 7.76 -5.16
C ALA A 12 18.86 8.78 -5.49
N THR A 13 19.17 9.64 -4.53
CA THR A 13 20.37 10.49 -4.57
C THR A 13 21.65 9.67 -4.41
N ARG A 14 22.82 10.29 -4.62
CA ARG A 14 24.14 9.65 -4.39
C ARG A 14 24.34 9.16 -2.94
N THR A 15 23.61 9.74 -1.98
CA THR A 15 23.63 9.36 -0.57
C THR A 15 22.43 8.49 -0.18
N MET A 16 21.75 7.86 -1.14
CA MET A 16 20.60 6.97 -0.95
C MET A 16 19.32 7.64 -0.40
N GLY A 17 19.24 8.98 -0.41
CA GLY A 17 18.00 9.68 -0.09
C GLY A 17 16.94 9.52 -1.20
N ILE A 18 15.70 9.20 -0.83
CA ILE A 18 14.58 8.90 -1.76
C ILE A 18 13.37 9.83 -1.62
N GLY A 19 13.33 10.65 -0.56
CA GLY A 19 12.18 11.46 -0.20
C GLY A 19 12.55 12.60 0.74
N ALA A 20 11.80 13.70 0.68
CA ALA A 20 11.87 14.81 1.63
C ALA A 20 10.46 15.38 1.85
N ASN A 21 10.07 15.64 3.10
CA ASN A 21 8.76 16.22 3.46
C ASN A 21 7.55 15.52 2.82
N GLY A 22 7.58 14.19 2.73
CA GLY A 22 6.48 13.40 2.16
C GLY A 22 6.39 13.44 0.63
N GLY A 23 7.39 13.98 -0.08
CA GLY A 23 7.47 13.97 -1.54
C GLY A 23 8.85 13.60 -2.06
N MET A 24 9.02 13.64 -3.38
CA MET A 24 10.32 13.48 -4.03
C MET A 24 11.18 14.73 -3.79
N PRO A 25 12.50 14.57 -3.51
CA PRO A 25 13.38 15.71 -3.25
C PRO A 25 13.83 16.45 -4.53
N TRP A 26 13.44 15.94 -5.70
CA TRP A 26 13.73 16.50 -7.03
C TRP A 26 12.45 16.83 -7.79
N THR A 27 12.54 17.76 -8.74
CA THR A 27 11.46 18.11 -9.67
C THR A 27 11.87 17.79 -11.11
N GLY A 28 10.90 17.59 -12.00
CA GLY A 28 11.15 17.55 -13.45
C GLY A 28 11.68 16.23 -14.04
N LEU A 29 11.70 15.12 -13.29
CA LEU A 29 12.18 13.81 -13.79
C LEU A 29 11.18 13.08 -14.69
N ARG A 30 10.77 13.70 -15.81
CA ARG A 30 9.77 13.13 -16.74
C ARG A 30 10.21 11.77 -17.33
N LYS A 31 11.49 11.64 -17.69
CA LYS A 31 12.04 10.39 -18.24
C LYS A 31 12.01 9.25 -17.23
N GLU A 32 12.33 9.53 -15.96
CA GLU A 32 12.24 8.54 -14.89
C GLU A 32 10.80 8.12 -14.61
N MET A 33 9.85 9.05 -14.67
CA MET A 33 8.43 8.69 -14.55
C MET A 33 7.94 7.82 -15.71
N GLN A 34 8.41 8.07 -16.93
CA GLN A 34 8.14 7.18 -18.08
C GLN A 34 8.79 5.81 -17.92
N TYR A 35 10.01 5.75 -17.38
CA TYR A 35 10.69 4.50 -17.05
C TYR A 35 9.87 3.71 -16.01
N PHE A 36 9.49 4.35 -14.90
CA PHE A 36 8.66 3.75 -13.87
C PHE A 36 7.35 3.21 -14.44
N ALA A 37 6.63 4.00 -15.23
CA ALA A 37 5.38 3.57 -15.85
C ALA A 37 5.60 2.34 -16.72
N ARG A 38 6.60 2.36 -17.62
CA ARG A 38 6.89 1.25 -18.53
C ARG A 38 7.28 -0.03 -17.79
N VAL A 39 8.18 0.07 -16.81
CA VAL A 39 8.66 -1.12 -16.07
C VAL A 39 7.56 -1.71 -15.22
N THR A 40 6.72 -0.89 -14.60
CA THR A 40 5.64 -1.37 -13.74
C THR A 40 4.41 -1.85 -14.52
N THR A 41 4.24 -1.54 -15.80
CA THR A 41 3.11 -2.06 -16.62
C THR A 41 3.50 -3.15 -17.60
N ARG A 42 4.76 -3.24 -18.02
CA ARG A 42 5.20 -4.24 -19.01
C ARG A 42 5.08 -5.65 -18.43
N LEU A 43 4.40 -6.51 -19.19
CA LEU A 43 4.29 -7.93 -18.91
C LEU A 43 5.30 -8.73 -19.75
N PRO A 44 5.74 -9.90 -19.27
CA PRO A 44 6.54 -10.81 -20.09
C PRO A 44 5.68 -11.37 -21.26
N PRO A 45 6.27 -11.66 -22.44
CA PRO A 45 5.52 -12.10 -23.63
C PRO A 45 4.62 -13.32 -23.42
N GLN A 46 4.99 -14.19 -22.47
CA GLN A 46 4.28 -15.41 -22.11
C GLN A 46 3.17 -15.20 -21.07
N ALA A 47 2.99 -13.99 -20.55
CA ALA A 47 1.93 -13.72 -19.58
C ALA A 47 0.54 -13.82 -20.23
N PRO A 48 -0.47 -14.31 -19.48
CA PRO A 48 -1.86 -14.26 -19.92
C PRO A 48 -2.30 -12.84 -20.27
N SER A 49 -3.24 -12.71 -21.21
CA SER A 49 -3.82 -11.40 -21.60
C SER A 49 -4.54 -10.69 -20.45
N THR A 50 -4.95 -11.42 -19.43
CA THR A 50 -5.62 -10.91 -18.23
C THR A 50 -4.64 -10.56 -17.10
N ALA A 51 -3.36 -10.87 -17.25
CA ALA A 51 -2.38 -10.60 -16.21
C ALA A 51 -2.15 -9.09 -16.07
N VAL A 52 -1.91 -8.65 -14.85
CA VAL A 52 -1.50 -7.28 -14.53
C VAL A 52 -0.40 -7.35 -13.48
N ASN A 53 0.55 -6.42 -13.54
CA ASN A 53 1.55 -6.30 -12.50
C ASN A 53 0.92 -5.70 -11.23
N ALA A 54 1.40 -6.14 -10.08
CA ALA A 54 1.08 -5.52 -8.80
C ALA A 54 2.15 -4.51 -8.42
N VAL A 55 1.73 -3.35 -7.90
CA VAL A 55 2.60 -2.37 -7.26
C VAL A 55 2.26 -2.33 -5.77
N ILE A 56 3.29 -2.54 -4.96
CA ILE A 56 3.22 -2.47 -3.50
C ILE A 56 3.98 -1.22 -3.07
N MET A 57 3.33 -0.40 -2.25
CA MET A 57 3.91 0.78 -1.64
C MET A 57 3.38 0.93 -0.22
N GLY A 58 4.07 1.71 0.61
CA GLY A 58 3.60 2.05 1.95
C GLY A 58 2.77 3.33 1.96
N ARG A 59 1.89 3.47 2.96
CA ARG A 59 0.82 4.48 3.02
C ARG A 59 1.27 5.91 2.72
N LYS A 60 2.42 6.32 3.25
CA LYS A 60 2.97 7.66 2.99
C LYS A 60 3.37 7.87 1.53
N THR A 61 3.86 6.83 0.86
CA THR A 61 4.16 6.86 -0.58
C THR A 61 2.87 6.98 -1.38
N TRP A 62 1.82 6.23 -1.03
CA TRP A 62 0.51 6.38 -1.66
C TRP A 62 -0.03 7.80 -1.49
N ASP A 63 -0.03 8.33 -0.26
CA ASP A 63 -0.48 9.70 0.03
C ASP A 63 0.29 10.77 -0.73
N SER A 64 1.58 10.54 -0.99
CA SER A 64 2.42 11.47 -1.77
C SER A 64 2.05 11.58 -3.24
N ILE A 65 1.31 10.61 -3.80
CA ILE A 65 0.93 10.62 -5.22
C ILE A 65 -0.25 11.59 -5.40
N PRO A 66 -0.18 12.54 -6.36
CA PRO A 66 -1.30 13.42 -6.65
C PRO A 66 -2.58 12.64 -6.97
N ALA A 67 -3.72 13.08 -6.43
CA ALA A 67 -5.01 12.35 -6.54
C ALA A 67 -5.37 11.96 -7.98
N LYS A 68 -5.10 12.82 -8.97
CA LYS A 68 -5.34 12.54 -10.40
C LYS A 68 -4.55 11.35 -10.98
N PHE A 69 -3.51 10.90 -10.29
CA PHE A 69 -2.67 9.77 -10.69
C PHE A 69 -2.83 8.55 -9.78
N ARG A 70 -3.75 8.61 -8.80
CA ARG A 70 -4.17 7.46 -7.99
C ARG A 70 -5.57 7.01 -8.41
N PRO A 71 -5.81 5.69 -8.56
CA PRO A 71 -4.83 4.61 -8.59
C PRO A 71 -3.91 4.67 -9.83
N LEU A 72 -2.75 4.00 -9.76
CA LEU A 72 -1.82 3.90 -10.88
C LEU A 72 -2.42 3.01 -11.99
N LYS A 73 -2.91 3.62 -13.08
CA LYS A 73 -3.55 2.91 -14.20
C LYS A 73 -2.77 1.65 -14.66
N ASP A 74 -3.50 0.59 -15.02
CA ASP A 74 -3.01 -0.68 -15.60
C ASP A 74 -2.12 -1.52 -14.67
N ARG A 75 -2.24 -1.29 -13.35
CA ARG A 75 -1.56 -2.03 -12.28
C ARG A 75 -2.57 -2.36 -11.18
N LEU A 76 -2.32 -3.45 -10.46
CA LEU A 76 -3.02 -3.75 -9.21
C LEU A 76 -2.29 -3.04 -8.06
N GLN A 77 -2.97 -2.23 -7.25
CA GLN A 77 -2.33 -1.61 -6.07
C GLN A 77 -2.70 -2.37 -4.80
N ARG A 78 -1.69 -2.91 -4.12
CA ARG A 78 -1.91 -3.72 -2.90
C ARG A 78 -2.30 -2.89 -1.68
N GLU A 79 -2.05 -1.59 -1.71
CA GLU A 79 -2.37 -0.73 -0.57
C GLU A 79 -3.87 -0.51 -0.38
N GLU A 80 -4.70 -0.59 -1.42
CA GLU A 80 -6.16 -0.55 -1.24
C GLU A 80 -6.68 -1.76 -0.46
N ALA A 81 -6.10 -2.95 -0.67
CA ALA A 81 -6.46 -4.15 0.07
C ALA A 81 -5.96 -4.12 1.53
N LEU A 82 -4.78 -3.55 1.78
CA LEU A 82 -4.24 -3.41 3.14
C LEU A 82 -4.91 -2.27 3.91
N ASN A 83 -5.22 -1.15 3.25
CA ASN A 83 -5.95 -0.03 3.85
C ASN A 83 -7.39 -0.42 4.23
N GLN A 84 -8.06 -1.29 3.46
CA GLN A 84 -9.35 -1.86 3.86
C GLN A 84 -9.23 -2.74 5.11
N LEU A 85 -8.16 -3.51 5.24
CA LEU A 85 -7.93 -4.37 6.40
C LEU A 85 -7.54 -3.55 7.64
N GLU A 86 -6.67 -2.57 7.49
CA GLU A 86 -6.22 -1.68 8.57
C GLU A 86 -7.36 -0.79 9.07
N ALA A 87 -8.17 -0.21 8.16
CA ALA A 87 -9.37 0.54 8.52
C ALA A 87 -10.41 -0.36 9.21
N PHE A 88 -10.51 -1.63 8.81
CA PHE A 88 -11.36 -2.60 9.51
C PHE A 88 -10.84 -2.91 10.91
N THR A 89 -9.53 -3.12 11.09
CA THR A 89 -8.92 -3.35 12.40
C THR A 89 -9.13 -2.17 13.33
N TYR A 90 -8.93 -0.93 12.86
CA TYR A 90 -9.19 0.26 13.66
C TYR A 90 -10.68 0.40 14.00
N LYS A 91 -11.58 0.15 13.04
CA LYS A 91 -13.02 0.18 13.29
C LYS A 91 -13.46 -0.88 14.30
N VAL A 92 -12.90 -2.08 14.24
CA VAL A 92 -13.17 -3.15 15.22
C VAL A 92 -12.65 -2.77 16.60
N ARG A 93 -11.43 -2.23 16.70
CA ARG A 93 -10.89 -1.75 17.98
C ARG A 93 -11.78 -0.66 18.57
N ASP A 94 -12.14 0.35 17.79
CA ASP A 94 -12.96 1.48 18.26
C ASP A 94 -14.37 1.00 18.67
N LEU A 95 -14.91 -0.04 18.02
CA LEU A 95 -16.16 -0.69 18.43
C LEU A 95 -16.02 -1.46 19.76
N LEU A 96 -14.89 -2.15 19.96
CA LEU A 96 -14.61 -2.92 21.19
C LEU A 96 -14.30 -2.00 22.38
N GLU A 97 -13.71 -0.83 22.13
CA GLU A 97 -13.41 0.19 23.15
C GLU A 97 -14.60 1.13 23.43
N GLY A 98 -15.69 1.03 22.66
CA GLY A 98 -16.86 1.89 22.82
C GLY A 98 -17.70 1.56 24.06
N GLU A 99 -18.24 2.59 24.72
CA GLU A 99 -19.06 2.46 25.94
C GLU A 99 -20.23 1.48 25.77
N ALA A 100 -20.94 1.56 24.64
CA ALA A 100 -22.06 0.66 24.35
C ALA A 100 -21.67 -0.83 24.31
N PHE A 101 -20.44 -1.15 23.86
CA PHE A 101 -19.93 -2.52 23.86
C PHE A 101 -19.44 -2.94 25.24
N ILE A 102 -18.78 -2.02 25.97
CA ILE A 102 -18.29 -2.27 27.32
C ILE A 102 -19.46 -2.53 28.28
N GLU A 103 -20.51 -1.73 28.21
CA GLU A 103 -21.73 -1.88 29.02
C GLU A 103 -22.51 -3.16 28.69
N ALA A 104 -22.51 -3.59 27.43
CA ALA A 104 -23.20 -4.80 26.98
C ALA A 104 -22.36 -6.09 27.15
N SER A 105 -21.06 -5.99 27.42
CA SER A 105 -20.14 -7.14 27.54
C SER A 105 -19.89 -7.54 29.00
N THR A 106 -19.60 -8.82 29.23
CA THR A 106 -19.19 -9.32 30.55
C THR A 106 -17.66 -9.27 30.72
N GLU A 107 -17.20 -9.16 31.96
CA GLU A 107 -15.77 -9.18 32.33
C GLU A 107 -15.02 -10.37 31.71
N LYS A 108 -15.66 -11.54 31.72
CA LYS A 108 -15.11 -12.80 31.21
C LYS A 108 -14.93 -12.79 29.68
N GLU A 109 -15.80 -12.09 28.95
CA GLU A 109 -15.72 -11.94 27.50
C GLU A 109 -14.63 -10.95 27.10
N ARG A 110 -14.45 -9.86 27.87
CA ARG A 110 -13.39 -8.87 27.65
C ARG A 110 -11.98 -9.46 27.85
N VAL A 111 -11.78 -10.23 28.92
CA VAL A 111 -10.48 -10.86 29.22
C VAL A 111 -10.09 -11.87 28.14
N LYS A 112 -11.04 -12.66 27.63
CA LYS A 112 -10.79 -13.65 26.57
C LYS A 112 -10.39 -13.00 25.23
N LEU A 113 -10.85 -11.77 24.97
CA LEU A 113 -10.51 -11.01 23.76
C LEU A 113 -9.16 -10.29 23.87
N ALA A 114 -8.68 -9.98 25.08
CA ALA A 114 -7.40 -9.29 25.29
C ALA A 114 -6.18 -10.22 25.18
N ASP A 115 -6.38 -11.53 25.35
CA ASP A 115 -5.32 -12.56 25.32
C ASP A 115 -5.11 -13.20 23.92
N GLN A 116 -5.79 -12.72 22.88
CA GLN A 116 -5.71 -13.21 21.49
C GLN A 116 -5.03 -12.21 20.56
#